data_AF-A0A6P3ZH33-F1
#
_entry.id   AF-A0A6P3ZH33-F1
#
_cell.length_a   1.000
_cell.length_b   1.000
_cell.length_c   1.000
_cell.angle_alpha   90.00
_cell.angle_beta   90.00
_cell.angle_gamma   90.00
#
_symmetry.space_group_name_H-M   'P 1'
#
loop_
_entity.id
_entity.type
_entity.pdbx_description
1 polymer ?
#
loop_
_entity_poly.entity_id
_entity_poly.type
_entity_poly.pdbx_seq_one_letter_code
_entity_poly.pdbx_strand_id
1 'polypeptide(L)'
;MIVSSIQCINALLGYVSLSLPYTTSPLDALSWLKMSGKICMVVGQGIITATGVALVEELLFRSWLPQEIASDLGYHKGLIISGLAFALLQRSPWAIPGLWLLSLSLAGARQTTEGSLAVPVGMRAGILASSSILQRGGFLNYKPNLPLWITGTHPFQPFSGVIGFAFSLLLALFLYPRQPLQKKVKTTGHE
;
A
#
# COMPACT_ATOMS: atom_id res chain seq x y z
N MET A 1 9.80 -1.09 -0.59
CA MET A 1 10.19 -0.28 -1.77
C MET A 1 9.40 1.02 -1.88
N ILE A 2 8.09 1.00 -2.12
CA ILE A 2 7.30 2.23 -2.37
C ILE A 2 7.36 3.23 -1.20
N VAL A 3 7.07 2.76 0.02
CA VAL A 3 7.11 3.61 1.21
C VAL A 3 8.52 4.15 1.44
N SER A 4 9.55 3.32 1.26
CA SER A 4 10.96 3.74 1.35
C SER A 4 11.30 4.81 0.31
N SER A 5 10.83 4.69 -0.93
CA SER A 5 11.05 5.71 -1.98
C SER A 5 10.36 7.04 -1.64
N ILE A 6 9.14 7.01 -1.11
CA ILE A 6 8.45 8.22 -0.62
C ILE A 6 9.26 8.88 0.49
N GLN A 7 9.79 8.10 1.42
CA GLN A 7 10.64 8.62 2.50
C GLN A 7 11.99 9.14 2.00
N CYS A 8 12.61 8.50 1.00
CA CYS A 8 13.83 9.01 0.39
C CYS A 8 13.60 10.36 -0.29
N ILE A 9 12.48 10.55 -0.98
CA ILE A 9 12.12 11.84 -1.58
C ILE A 9 11.89 12.89 -0.49
N ASN A 10 11.17 12.53 0.59
CA ASN A 10 10.98 13.42 1.74
C ASN A 10 12.31 13.80 2.42
N ALA A 11 13.25 12.86 2.54
CA ALA A 11 14.58 13.11 3.09
C ALA A 11 15.42 14.00 2.15
N LEU A 12 15.36 13.76 0.84
CA LEU A 12 16.06 14.57 -0.18
C LEU A 12 15.57 16.02 -0.18
N LEU A 13 14.27 16.22 0.05
CA LEU A 13 13.65 17.54 0.18
C LEU A 13 13.89 18.20 1.56
N GLY A 14 14.63 17.55 2.46
CA GLY A 14 14.98 18.08 3.78
C GLY A 14 13.86 18.05 4.82
N TYR A 15 12.76 17.34 4.53
CA TYR A 15 11.56 17.27 5.37
C TYR A 15 11.66 16.19 6.45
N VAL A 16 12.47 15.17 6.22
CA VAL A 16 12.70 14.04 7.12
C VAL A 16 14.18 13.98 7.46
N SER A 17 14.49 13.92 8.75
CA SER A 17 15.85 13.59 9.21
C SER A 17 15.87 12.15 9.69
N LEU A 18 16.76 11.35 9.11
CA LEU A 18 17.02 9.98 9.54
C LEU A 18 17.87 10.02 10.81
N SER A 19 17.23 9.97 11.98
CA SER A 19 17.94 9.79 13.24
C SER A 19 18.12 8.30 13.48
N LEU A 20 19.31 7.77 13.19
CA LEU A 20 19.68 6.39 13.52
C LEU A 20 20.15 6.38 14.99
N PRO A 21 19.45 5.68 15.91
CA PRO A 21 19.89 5.57 17.29
C PRO A 21 21.14 4.68 17.36
N TYR A 22 22.31 5.28 17.13
CA TYR A 22 23.59 4.63 17.42
C TYR A 22 23.92 4.89 18.89
N THR A 23 23.76 3.86 19.74
CA THR A 23 24.35 3.88 21.07
C THR A 23 25.73 3.22 21.00
N THR A 24 26.77 4.05 21.10
CA THR A 24 28.17 3.63 21.12
C THR A 24 28.56 3.24 22.55
N SER A 25 28.35 1.98 22.96
CA SER A 25 29.05 1.42 24.15
C SER A 25 29.08 -0.12 24.19
N PRO A 26 30.16 -0.75 24.71
CA PRO A 26 30.35 -2.22 24.65
C PRO A 26 29.61 -3.01 25.75
N LEU A 27 29.25 -2.38 26.88
CA LEU A 27 28.38 -2.99 27.91
C LEU A 27 26.92 -3.14 27.44
N ASP A 28 26.63 -2.59 26.26
CA ASP A 28 25.30 -2.45 25.70
C ASP A 28 24.88 -3.67 24.87
N ALA A 29 25.68 -4.75 24.80
CA ALA A 29 25.40 -5.91 23.94
C ALA A 29 24.13 -6.69 24.36
N LEU A 30 23.89 -6.84 25.67
CA LEU A 30 22.70 -7.52 26.19
C LEU A 30 21.44 -6.65 26.03
N SER A 31 21.57 -5.35 26.26
CA SER A 31 20.53 -4.36 25.95
C SER A 31 20.25 -4.27 24.45
N TRP A 32 21.27 -4.36 23.61
CA TRP A 32 21.15 -4.38 22.15
C TRP A 32 20.48 -5.66 21.65
N LEU A 33 20.79 -6.82 22.23
CA LEU A 33 20.09 -8.08 21.93
C LEU A 33 18.61 -8.01 22.35
N LYS A 34 18.33 -7.46 23.53
CA LYS A 34 16.96 -7.30 24.05
C LYS A 34 16.17 -6.29 23.22
N MET A 35 16.80 -5.19 22.80
CA MET A 35 16.24 -4.19 21.89
C MET A 35 15.97 -4.80 20.51
N SER A 36 16.91 -5.57 19.97
CA SER A 36 16.78 -6.26 18.68
C SER A 36 15.66 -7.30 18.69
N GLY A 37 15.51 -8.08 19.77
CA GLY A 37 14.40 -9.00 19.95
C GLY A 37 13.04 -8.29 19.99
N LYS A 38 12.98 -7.15 20.69
CA LYS A 38 11.77 -6.32 20.77
C LYS A 38 11.41 -5.71 19.41
N ILE A 39 12.41 -5.22 18.65
CA ILE A 39 12.23 -4.73 17.28
C ILE A 39 11.77 -5.87 16.36
N CYS A 40 12.39 -7.04 16.43
CA CYS A 40 12.01 -8.21 15.62
C CYS A 40 10.55 -8.64 15.89
N MET A 41 10.15 -8.70 17.17
CA MET A 41 8.77 -9.01 17.54
C MET A 41 7.79 -7.98 16.99
N VAL A 42 8.13 -6.69 17.09
CA VAL A 42 7.31 -5.59 16.60
C VAL A 42 7.19 -5.59 15.06
N VAL A 43 8.30 -5.86 14.36
CA VAL A 43 8.35 -6.01 12.90
C VAL A 43 7.52 -7.21 12.46
N GLY A 44 7.73 -8.37 13.10
CA GLY A 44 6.99 -9.60 12.82
C GLY A 44 5.49 -9.42 13.02
N GLN A 45 5.08 -8.82 14.15
CA GLN A 45 3.67 -8.52 14.40
C GLN A 45 3.10 -7.59 13.32
N GLY A 46 3.84 -6.54 12.93
CA GLY A 46 3.43 -5.61 11.87
C GLY A 46 3.28 -6.28 10.51
N ILE A 47 4.16 -7.21 10.15
CA ILE A 47 4.09 -7.96 8.89
C ILE A 47 2.88 -8.90 8.90
N ILE A 48 2.67 -9.64 9.99
CA ILE A 48 1.56 -10.60 10.12
C ILE A 48 0.23 -9.87 10.03
N THR A 49 0.06 -8.78 10.78
CA THR A 49 -1.18 -8.00 10.75
C THR A 49 -1.39 -7.32 9.40
N ALA A 50 -0.35 -6.72 8.81
CA ALA A 50 -0.42 -6.11 7.48
C ALA A 50 -0.82 -7.12 6.40
N THR A 51 -0.25 -8.32 6.45
CA THR A 51 -0.54 -9.38 5.47
C THR A 51 -1.96 -9.89 5.64
N GLY A 52 -2.41 -10.15 6.87
CA GLY A 52 -3.78 -10.60 7.14
C GLY A 52 -4.83 -9.58 6.68
N VAL A 53 -4.64 -8.31 7.02
CA VAL A 53 -5.55 -7.22 6.59
C VAL A 53 -5.53 -7.08 5.07
N ALA A 54 -4.35 -7.02 4.45
CA ALA A 54 -4.23 -6.90 3.01
C ALA A 54 -4.87 -8.09 2.26
N LEU A 55 -4.74 -9.30 2.79
CA LEU A 55 -5.34 -10.49 2.19
C LEU A 55 -6.86 -10.41 2.21
N VAL A 56 -7.46 -10.10 3.36
CA VAL A 56 -8.92 -10.01 3.51
C VAL A 56 -9.48 -8.86 2.65
N GLU A 57 -8.86 -7.68 2.71
CA GLU A 57 -9.28 -6.53 1.93
C GLU A 57 -9.17 -6.83 0.42
N GLU A 58 -8.03 -7.31 -0.07
CA GLU A 58 -7.87 -7.57 -1.51
C GLU A 58 -8.78 -8.71 -1.98
N LEU A 59 -9.07 -9.72 -1.16
CA LEU A 59 -10.03 -10.77 -1.51
C LEU A 59 -11.45 -10.21 -1.66
N LEU A 60 -11.88 -9.36 -0.72
CA LEU A 60 -13.19 -8.70 -0.78
C LEU A 60 -13.29 -7.71 -1.94
N PHE A 61 -12.35 -6.77 -2.05
CA PHE A 61 -12.43 -5.66 -3.01
C PHE A 61 -11.95 -6.01 -4.41
N ARG A 62 -11.17 -7.09 -4.63
CA ARG A 62 -10.74 -7.49 -5.98
C ARG A 62 -11.32 -8.77 -6.51
N SER A 63 -11.63 -9.71 -5.63
CA SER A 63 -12.21 -10.97 -6.08
C SER A 63 -13.72 -10.83 -6.10
N TRP A 64 -14.33 -10.63 -4.94
CA TRP A 64 -15.77 -10.74 -4.79
C TRP A 64 -16.54 -9.50 -5.28
N LEU A 65 -16.27 -8.32 -4.70
CA LEU A 65 -17.06 -7.11 -4.96
C LEU A 65 -17.09 -6.67 -6.44
N PRO A 66 -15.98 -6.68 -7.20
CA PRO A 66 -16.02 -6.29 -8.61
C PRO A 66 -16.75 -7.32 -9.48
N GLN A 67 -16.74 -8.61 -9.10
CA GLN A 67 -17.45 -9.65 -9.86
C GLN A 67 -18.96 -9.50 -9.69
N GLU A 68 -19.41 -9.24 -8.47
CA GLU A 68 -20.81 -8.96 -8.17
C GLU A 68 -21.31 -7.74 -8.97
N ILE A 69 -20.59 -6.62 -8.88
CA ILE A 69 -20.97 -5.39 -9.59
C ILE A 69 -20.83 -5.56 -11.12
N ALA A 70 -19.86 -6.33 -11.60
CA ALA A 70 -19.69 -6.56 -13.03
C ALA A 70 -20.81 -7.42 -13.63
N SER A 71 -21.48 -8.26 -12.82
CA SER A 71 -22.65 -9.02 -13.25
C SER A 71 -23.80 -8.10 -13.67
N ASP A 72 -23.99 -6.99 -12.95
CA ASP A 72 -25.13 -6.08 -13.17
C ASP A 72 -24.78 -4.86 -14.06
N LEU A 73 -23.56 -4.33 -13.91
CA LEU A 73 -23.18 -3.02 -14.45
C LEU A 73 -22.01 -3.08 -15.45
N GLY A 74 -21.41 -4.26 -15.62
CA GLY A 74 -20.28 -4.49 -16.52
C GLY A 74 -18.91 -4.27 -15.88
N TYR A 75 -17.88 -4.82 -16.54
CA TYR A 75 -16.52 -4.97 -15.99
C TYR A 75 -15.86 -3.65 -15.55
N HIS A 76 -15.92 -2.61 -16.39
CA HIS A 76 -15.28 -1.34 -16.10
C HIS A 76 -15.91 -0.62 -14.90
N LYS A 77 -17.25 -0.68 -14.78
CA LYS A 77 -17.96 -0.08 -13.65
C LYS A 77 -17.70 -0.86 -12.36
N GLY A 78 -17.65 -2.19 -12.43
CA GLY A 78 -17.27 -3.04 -11.28
C GLY A 78 -15.90 -2.68 -10.71
N LEU A 79 -14.93 -2.38 -11.58
CA LEU A 79 -13.58 -2.00 -11.15
C LEU A 79 -13.51 -0.62 -10.50
N ILE A 80 -14.21 0.36 -11.07
CA ILE A 80 -14.22 1.74 -10.57
C ILE A 80 -14.94 1.82 -9.22
N ILE A 81 -16.12 1.18 -9.12
CA ILE A 81 -16.97 1.23 -7.92
C ILE A 81 -16.31 0.48 -6.76
N SER A 82 -15.74 -0.70 -7.02
CA SER A 82 -15.01 -1.46 -5.98
C SER A 82 -13.78 -0.72 -5.48
N GLY A 83 -13.01 -0.07 -6.37
CA GLY A 83 -11.90 0.79 -5.99
C GLY A 83 -12.35 1.98 -5.15
N LEU A 84 -13.51 2.56 -5.44
CA LEU A 84 -14.05 3.70 -4.69
C LEU A 84 -14.53 3.27 -3.30
N ALA A 85 -15.25 2.15 -3.22
CA ALA A 85 -15.70 1.56 -1.95
C ALA A 85 -14.52 1.28 -1.01
N PHE A 86 -13.43 0.74 -1.56
CA PHE A 86 -12.19 0.54 -0.83
C PHE A 86 -11.59 1.84 -0.28
N ALA A 87 -11.51 2.88 -1.11
CA ALA A 87 -10.96 4.18 -0.68
C ALA A 87 -11.79 4.81 0.45
N LEU A 88 -13.13 4.66 0.39
CA LEU A 88 -14.04 5.13 1.42
C LEU A 88 -13.90 4.37 2.74
N LEU A 89 -13.71 3.04 2.67
CA LEU A 89 -13.56 2.20 3.86
C LEU A 89 -12.25 2.44 4.63
N GLN A 90 -11.23 2.97 3.98
CA GLN A 90 -9.98 3.33 4.65
C GLN A 90 -10.11 4.52 5.61
N ARG A 91 -11.28 5.17 5.70
CA ARG A 91 -11.63 6.24 6.66
C ARG A 91 -10.62 7.40 6.69
N SER A 92 -10.00 7.70 5.55
CA SER A 92 -9.09 8.85 5.40
C SER A 92 -9.53 9.72 4.23
N PRO A 93 -10.34 10.78 4.48
CA PRO A 93 -10.95 11.57 3.42
C PRO A 93 -9.92 12.26 2.51
N TRP A 94 -8.77 12.65 3.07
CA TRP A 94 -7.66 13.26 2.34
C TRP A 94 -6.88 12.26 1.48
N ALA A 95 -6.85 10.98 1.87
CA ALA A 95 -6.17 9.93 1.12
C ALA A 95 -7.09 9.23 0.10
N ILE A 96 -8.40 9.54 0.06
CA ILE A 96 -9.36 8.93 -0.88
C ILE A 96 -8.84 8.91 -2.33
N PRO A 97 -8.44 10.05 -2.93
CA PRO A 97 -8.05 10.04 -4.34
C PRO A 97 -6.78 9.22 -4.60
N GLY A 98 -5.82 9.24 -3.69
CA GLY A 98 -4.59 8.46 -3.80
C GLY A 98 -4.82 6.96 -3.62
N LEU A 99 -5.69 6.57 -2.68
CA LEU A 99 -6.05 5.18 -2.42
C LEU A 99 -6.93 4.60 -3.53
N TRP A 100 -7.80 5.42 -4.11
CA TRP A 100 -8.62 5.03 -5.25
C TRP A 100 -7.74 4.70 -6.48
N LEU A 101 -6.79 5.59 -6.81
CA LEU A 101 -5.82 5.36 -7.89
C LEU A 101 -4.94 4.13 -7.63
N LEU A 102 -4.48 3.95 -6.39
CA LEU A 102 -3.73 2.76 -6.00
C LEU A 102 -4.57 1.48 -6.20
N SER A 103 -5.86 1.54 -5.85
CA SER A 103 -6.76 0.41 -6.05
C SER A 103 -6.95 0.08 -7.53
N LEU A 104 -7.03 1.09 -8.40
CA LEU A 104 -7.07 0.88 -9.84
C LEU A 104 -5.75 0.31 -10.39
N SER A 105 -4.59 0.77 -9.91
CA SER A 105 -3.29 0.25 -10.37
C SER A 105 -3.09 -1.22 -10.00
N LEU A 106 -3.45 -1.58 -8.77
CA LEU A 106 -3.41 -2.97 -8.29
C LEU A 106 -4.42 -3.85 -9.07
N ALA A 107 -5.50 -3.27 -9.60
CA ALA A 107 -6.47 -4.00 -10.41
C ALA A 107 -5.89 -4.40 -11.76
N GLY A 108 -5.16 -3.47 -12.39
CA GLY A 108 -4.47 -3.79 -13.62
C GLY A 108 -3.25 -4.67 -13.40
N ALA A 109 -2.53 -4.52 -12.27
CA ALA A 109 -1.49 -5.47 -11.87
C ALA A 109 -2.02 -6.91 -11.77
N ARG A 110 -3.24 -7.08 -11.24
CA ARG A 110 -3.92 -8.38 -11.23
C ARG A 110 -4.20 -8.89 -12.66
N GLN A 111 -4.63 -8.03 -13.57
CA GLN A 111 -4.90 -8.42 -14.95
C GLN A 111 -3.63 -8.81 -15.72
N THR A 112 -2.53 -8.10 -15.52
CA THR A 112 -1.24 -8.46 -16.13
C THR A 112 -0.71 -9.79 -15.61
N THR A 113 -1.19 -10.24 -14.45
CA THR A 113 -0.77 -11.48 -13.79
C THR A 113 -1.85 -12.58 -13.86
N GLU A 114 -2.62 -12.61 -14.95
CA GLU A 114 -3.64 -13.64 -15.24
C GLU A 114 -4.73 -13.80 -14.15
N GLY A 115 -4.98 -12.75 -13.36
CA GLY A 115 -5.97 -12.80 -12.28
C GLY A 115 -5.41 -13.19 -10.91
N SER A 116 -4.09 -13.41 -10.78
CA SER A 116 -3.44 -13.76 -9.51
C SER A 116 -3.62 -12.67 -8.44
N LEU A 117 -4.16 -13.06 -7.29
CA LEU A 117 -4.35 -12.18 -6.13
C LEU A 117 -3.05 -12.00 -5.32
N ALA A 118 -2.05 -12.84 -5.54
CA ALA A 118 -0.80 -12.80 -4.78
C ALA A 118 -0.03 -11.48 -4.99
N VAL A 119 -0.05 -10.95 -6.22
CA VAL A 119 0.65 -9.69 -6.56
C VAL A 119 0.00 -8.49 -5.85
N PRO A 120 -1.32 -8.25 -5.96
CA PRO A 120 -1.97 -7.18 -5.22
C PRO A 120 -1.85 -7.31 -3.70
N VAL A 121 -2.03 -8.53 -3.16
CA VAL A 121 -1.90 -8.81 -1.73
C VAL A 121 -0.50 -8.52 -1.23
N GLY A 122 0.53 -9.01 -1.91
CA GLY A 122 1.93 -8.78 -1.54
C GLY A 122 2.30 -7.31 -1.59
N MET A 123 1.84 -6.58 -2.61
CA MET A 123 2.08 -5.15 -2.74
C MET A 123 1.39 -4.34 -1.62
N ARG A 124 0.11 -4.61 -1.33
CA ARG A 124 -0.61 -3.98 -0.22
C ARG A 124 0.01 -4.32 1.13
N ALA A 125 0.27 -5.61 1.39
CA ALA A 125 0.90 -6.06 2.61
C ALA A 125 2.27 -5.39 2.81
N GLY A 126 3.07 -5.29 1.75
CA GLY A 126 4.36 -4.62 1.77
C GLY A 126 4.27 -3.13 2.12
N ILE A 127 3.26 -2.41 1.60
CA ILE A 127 3.03 -1.01 1.94
C ILE A 127 2.62 -0.86 3.41
N LEU A 128 1.63 -1.65 3.87
CA LEU A 128 1.15 -1.61 5.25
C LEU A 128 2.27 -1.99 6.24
N ALA A 129 3.02 -3.06 5.95
CA ALA A 129 4.14 -3.51 6.76
C ALA A 129 5.25 -2.45 6.82
N SER A 130 5.66 -1.89 5.68
CA SER A 130 6.69 -0.84 5.65
C SER A 130 6.27 0.39 6.45
N SER A 131 5.01 0.82 6.32
CA SER A 131 4.48 1.96 7.09
C SER A 131 4.44 1.69 8.60
N SER A 132 4.04 0.47 8.99
CA SER A 132 3.99 0.04 10.39
C SER A 132 5.39 -0.07 11.00
N ILE A 133 6.37 -0.57 10.24
CA ILE A 133 7.76 -0.68 10.67
C ILE A 133 8.37 0.71 10.86
N LEU A 134 8.15 1.63 9.92
CA LEU A 134 8.59 3.02 10.04
C LEU A 134 7.95 3.73 11.24
N GLN A 135 6.65 3.52 11.44
CA GLN A 135 5.92 4.10 12.56
C GLN A 135 6.47 3.60 13.91
N ARG A 136 6.66 2.29 14.06
CA ARG A 136 7.11 1.71 15.33
C ARG A 136 8.61 1.81 15.55
N GLY A 137 9.38 1.93 14.48
CA GLY A 137 10.83 2.05 14.52
C GLY A 137 11.32 3.43 14.96
N GLY A 138 10.48 4.47 14.91
CA GLY A 138 10.86 5.82 15.36
C GLY A 138 12.02 6.45 14.59
N PHE A 139 12.43 5.85 13.47
CA PHE A 139 13.60 6.26 12.68
C PHE A 139 13.41 7.58 11.92
N LEU A 140 12.17 8.08 11.86
CA LEU A 140 11.80 9.27 11.09
C LEU A 140 11.32 10.35 12.06
N ASN A 141 12.20 11.31 12.34
CA ASN A 141 11.79 12.56 12.96
C ASN A 141 11.32 13.51 11.85
N TYR A 142 10.00 13.71 11.77
CA TYR A 142 9.41 14.71 10.90
C TYR A 142 9.53 16.09 11.55
N LYS A 143 10.04 17.07 10.81
CA LYS A 143 10.09 18.44 11.30
C LYS A 143 8.66 18.97 11.51
N PRO A 144 8.38 19.66 12.63
CA PRO A 144 7.03 20.10 13.00
C PRO A 144 6.45 21.18 12.07
N ASN A 145 7.25 21.78 11.18
CA ASN A 145 6.85 22.93 10.35
C ASN A 145 6.56 22.55 8.89
N LEU A 146 6.05 21.34 8.67
CA LEU A 146 5.74 20.81 7.35
C LEU A 146 4.30 21.16 6.97
N PRO A 147 4.04 21.72 5.77
CA PRO A 147 2.69 22.00 5.33
C PRO A 147 1.91 20.69 5.20
N LEU A 148 0.70 20.68 5.78
CA LEU A 148 -0.22 19.54 5.87
C LEU A 148 -0.48 18.83 4.52
N TRP A 149 -0.35 19.54 3.40
CA TRP A 149 -0.51 18.99 2.06
C TRP A 149 0.64 18.07 1.62
N ILE A 150 1.87 18.31 2.08
CA ILE A 150 3.04 17.52 1.68
C ILE A 150 3.14 16.23 2.49
N THR A 151 2.88 16.31 3.80
CA THR A 151 3.06 15.18 4.73
C THR A 151 1.75 14.43 5.01
N GLY A 152 0.60 14.99 4.63
CA GLY A 152 -0.72 14.49 5.00
C GLY A 152 -1.07 14.82 6.45
N THR A 153 -2.35 14.69 6.81
CA THR A 153 -2.88 14.97 8.16
C THR A 153 -2.26 14.12 9.27
N HIS A 154 -1.64 12.99 8.90
CA HIS A 154 -0.85 12.15 9.81
C HIS A 154 0.46 11.70 9.13
N PRO A 155 1.62 11.78 9.82
CA PRO A 155 2.92 11.33 9.29
C PRO A 155 2.94 9.85 8.84
N PHE A 156 1.92 9.09 9.23
CA PHE A 156 1.83 7.64 9.10
C PHE A 156 0.84 7.19 8.01
N GLN A 157 0.26 8.10 7.23
CA GLN A 157 -0.52 7.78 6.05
C GLN A 157 0.26 8.14 4.78
N PRO A 158 1.07 7.22 4.23
CA PRO A 158 1.99 7.54 3.12
C PRO A 158 1.30 8.01 1.84
N PHE A 159 -0.02 7.75 1.70
CA PHE A 159 -0.84 8.17 0.55
C PHE A 159 -1.67 9.44 0.79
N SER A 160 -1.60 10.03 1.98
CA SER A 160 -2.31 11.28 2.31
C SER A 160 -1.56 12.53 1.82
N GLY A 161 -0.25 12.41 1.56
CA GLY A 161 0.57 13.50 1.01
C GLY A 161 0.60 13.53 -0.52
N VAL A 162 0.93 14.70 -1.08
CA VAL A 162 1.09 14.94 -2.54
C VAL A 162 2.02 13.91 -3.20
N ILE A 163 3.09 13.51 -2.52
CA ILE A 163 4.06 12.54 -3.06
C ILE A 163 3.45 11.14 -3.18
N GLY A 164 2.66 10.73 -2.18
CA GLY A 164 1.91 9.47 -2.23
C GLY A 164 0.85 9.47 -3.32
N PHE A 165 0.14 10.60 -3.49
CA PHE A 165 -0.80 10.78 -4.59
C PHE A 165 -0.13 10.70 -5.97
N ALA A 166 0.98 11.42 -6.17
CA ALA A 166 1.74 11.40 -7.43
C ALA A 166 2.24 9.99 -7.76
N PHE A 167 2.68 9.24 -6.75
CA PHE A 167 3.12 7.86 -6.93
C PHE A 167 1.95 6.93 -7.29
N SER A 168 0.81 7.05 -6.59
CA SER A 168 -0.42 6.34 -6.96
C SER A 168 -0.89 6.69 -8.37
N LEU A 169 -0.75 7.94 -8.80
CA LEU A 169 -1.11 8.38 -10.15
C LEU A 169 -0.20 7.76 -11.21
N LEU A 170 1.12 7.74 -10.98
CA LEU A 170 2.08 7.08 -11.87
C LEU A 170 1.82 5.57 -11.98
N LEU A 171 1.57 4.91 -10.84
CA LEU A 171 1.18 3.50 -10.78
C LEU A 171 -0.11 3.26 -11.55
N ALA A 172 -1.12 4.11 -11.35
CA ALA A 172 -2.38 4.03 -12.07
C ALA A 172 -2.13 4.18 -13.57
N LEU A 173 -1.37 5.18 -14.03
CA LEU A 173 -1.08 5.38 -15.44
C LEU A 173 -0.32 4.21 -16.08
N PHE A 174 0.63 3.61 -15.36
CA PHE A 174 1.48 2.54 -15.88
C PHE A 174 0.79 1.18 -15.89
N LEU A 175 0.04 0.88 -14.83
CA LEU A 175 -0.66 -0.40 -14.65
C LEU A 175 -2.14 -0.32 -14.98
N TYR A 176 -2.66 0.80 -15.52
CA TYR A 176 -4.09 0.90 -15.81
C TYR A 176 -4.48 -0.21 -16.79
N PRO A 177 -5.48 -1.04 -16.45
CA PRO A 177 -5.93 -2.09 -17.35
C PRO A 177 -6.66 -1.46 -18.54
N ARG A 178 -5.97 -1.40 -19.69
CA ARG A 178 -6.56 -0.87 -20.94
C ARG A 178 -7.53 -1.84 -21.61
N GLN A 179 -7.53 -3.13 -21.26
CA GLN A 179 -8.42 -4.12 -21.87
C GLN A 179 -8.87 -5.16 -20.83
N PRO A 180 -10.18 -5.51 -20.76
CA PRO A 180 -10.65 -6.58 -19.91
C PRO A 180 -9.98 -7.89 -20.31
N LEU A 181 -9.60 -8.70 -19.32
CA LEU A 181 -9.11 -10.05 -19.51
C LEU A 181 -10.20 -10.85 -20.23
N GLN A 182 -10.09 -10.94 -21.56
CA GLN A 182 -10.98 -11.73 -22.40
C GLN A 182 -11.04 -13.13 -21.80
N LYS A 183 -12.24 -13.51 -21.39
CA LYS A 183 -12.59 -14.84 -20.91
C LYS A 183 -12.18 -15.80 -22.01
N LYS A 184 -10.99 -16.43 -21.90
CA LYS A 184 -10.60 -17.56 -22.73
C LYS A 184 -11.42 -18.77 -22.28
N VAL A 185 -12.74 -18.69 -22.39
CA VAL A 185 -13.55 -19.86 -22.67
C VAL A 185 -13.13 -20.23 -24.08
N LYS A 186 -12.12 -21.10 -24.17
CA LYS A 186 -12.04 -21.98 -25.32
C LYS A 186 -13.37 -22.70 -25.35
N THR A 187 -14.24 -22.24 -26.23
CA THR A 187 -15.18 -23.06 -26.96
C THR A 187 -14.36 -24.24 -27.52
N THR A 188 -14.23 -25.31 -26.74
CA THR A 188 -14.23 -26.66 -27.29
C THR A 188 -15.70 -27.04 -27.41
N GLY A 189 -16.35 -26.42 -28.40
CA GLY A 189 -17.45 -27.02 -29.12
C GLY A 189 -16.89 -27.50 -30.46
N HIS A 190 -17.54 -28.50 -31.03
CA HIS A 190 -17.16 -29.33 -32.19
C HIS A 190 -16.22 -30.48 -31.82
N GLU A 191 -16.57 -31.75 -31.99
CA GLU A 191 -17.76 -32.45 -32.50
C GLU A 191 -17.61 -33.92 -32.08
#